data_AF-A0A2V8LEH9-F1
#
_entry.id   AF-A0A2V8LEH9-F1
#
_cell.length_a   1.000
_cell.length_b   1.000
_cell.length_c   1.000
_cell.angle_alpha   90.00
_cell.angle_beta   90.00
_cell.angle_gamma   90.00
#
_symmetry.space_group_name_H-M   'P 1'
#
loop_
_entity.id
_entity.type
_entity.pdbx_description
1 polymer ?
#
loop_
_entity_poly.entity_id
_entity_poly.type
_entity_poly.pdbx_seq_one_letter_code
_entity_poly.pdbx_strand_id
1 'polypeptide(L)'
;MRRVNSIIYAVLGAIAIIYGVANLLFPTFMVPESARSFPLSHILREQAAMAIFIGCMFLWCIFNYERRASAHYFLMVFAFLLAGIHWFDYLNGHLNWMAPLYNTVPFVVLVLMAVKMKSRAEV
;
A
#
# COMPACT_ATOMS: atom_id res chain seq x y z
N MET A 1 -9.83 -1.31 20.15
CA MET A 1 -8.82 -1.20 19.06
C MET A 1 -8.92 -2.33 18.06
N ARG A 2 -9.07 -3.61 18.48
CA ARG A 2 -9.13 -4.76 17.56
C ARG A 2 -10.08 -4.56 16.37
N ARG A 3 -11.35 -4.28 16.63
CA ARG A 3 -12.36 -4.06 15.58
C ARG A 3 -11.98 -2.94 14.61
N VAL A 4 -11.56 -1.77 15.12
CA VAL A 4 -11.16 -0.62 14.28
C VAL A 4 -9.95 -0.97 13.40
N ASN A 5 -8.90 -1.55 13.98
CA ASN A 5 -7.70 -1.93 13.24
C ASN A 5 -8.02 -3.01 12.19
N SER A 6 -8.87 -3.98 12.51
CA SER A 6 -9.33 -5.00 11.56
C SER A 6 -10.12 -4.39 10.41
N ILE A 7 -10.97 -3.38 10.66
CA ILE A 7 -11.68 -2.66 9.61
C ILE A 7 -10.70 -1.91 8.71
N ILE A 8 -9.71 -1.20 9.30
CA ILE A 8 -8.70 -0.47 8.52
C ILE A 8 -7.91 -1.44 7.64
N TYR A 9 -7.43 -2.55 8.19
CA TYR A 9 -6.75 -3.58 7.41
C TYR A 9 -7.64 -4.18 6.32
N ALA A 10 -8.92 -4.42 6.59
CA ALA A 10 -9.84 -4.96 5.60
C ALA A 10 -10.03 -3.98 4.43
N VAL A 11 -10.21 -2.69 4.73
CA VAL A 11 -10.38 -1.65 3.72
C VAL A 11 -9.11 -1.47 2.88
N LEU A 12 -7.96 -1.27 3.53
CA LEU A 12 -6.69 -1.12 2.80
C LEU A 12 -6.33 -2.37 2.00
N GLY A 13 -6.57 -3.55 2.60
CA GLY A 13 -6.34 -4.84 1.95
C GLY A 13 -7.21 -5.05 0.72
N ALA A 14 -8.52 -4.79 0.84
CA ALA A 14 -9.46 -4.92 -0.26
C ALA A 14 -9.14 -3.94 -1.39
N ILE A 15 -8.88 -2.67 -1.08
CA ILE A 15 -8.51 -1.66 -2.08
C ILE A 15 -7.24 -2.09 -2.84
N ALA A 16 -6.20 -2.53 -2.13
CA ALA A 16 -4.95 -2.95 -2.75
C ALA A 16 -5.12 -4.19 -3.64
N ILE A 17 -5.88 -5.20 -3.19
CA ILE A 17 -6.19 -6.39 -4.00
C ILE A 17 -6.99 -6.01 -5.24
N ILE A 18 -8.06 -5.23 -5.09
CA ILE A 18 -8.92 -4.82 -6.22
C ILE A 18 -8.10 -4.02 -7.23
N TYR A 19 -7.30 -3.06 -6.76
CA TYR A 19 -6.40 -2.27 -7.61
C TYR A 19 -5.40 -3.16 -8.37
N GLY A 20 -4.73 -4.08 -7.68
CA GLY A 20 -3.77 -4.98 -8.30
C GLY A 20 -4.42 -5.95 -9.29
N VAL A 21 -5.57 -6.56 -8.95
CA VAL A 21 -6.31 -7.43 -9.86
C VAL A 21 -6.80 -6.66 -11.09
N ALA A 22 -7.35 -5.46 -10.91
CA ALA A 22 -7.80 -4.62 -12.01
C ALA A 22 -6.64 -4.28 -12.96
N ASN A 23 -5.47 -3.92 -12.43
CA ASN A 23 -4.31 -3.59 -13.26
C ASN A 23 -3.67 -4.80 -13.93
N LEU A 24 -3.75 -5.98 -13.31
CA LEU A 24 -3.24 -7.22 -13.89
C LEU A 24 -4.11 -7.68 -15.08
N LEU A 25 -5.43 -7.59 -14.94
CA LEU A 25 -6.40 -8.05 -15.94
C LEU A 25 -6.70 -6.99 -17.01
N PHE A 26 -6.67 -5.71 -16.63
CA PHE A 26 -7.05 -4.58 -17.48
C PHE A 26 -5.99 -3.46 -17.43
N PRO A 27 -4.74 -3.72 -17.86
CA PRO A 27 -3.65 -2.74 -17.79
C PRO A 27 -3.90 -1.47 -18.62
N THR A 28 -4.85 -1.53 -19.56
CA THR A 28 -5.29 -0.38 -20.37
C THR A 28 -5.88 0.76 -19.55
N PHE A 29 -6.38 0.49 -18.34
CA PHE A 29 -6.85 1.54 -17.43
C PHE A 29 -5.70 2.40 -16.88
N MET A 30 -4.48 1.87 -16.83
CA MET A 30 -3.30 2.61 -16.39
C MET A 30 -2.56 3.24 -17.56
N VAL A 31 -2.33 2.46 -18.62
CA VAL A 31 -1.56 2.89 -19.79
C VAL A 31 -2.24 2.40 -21.08
N PRO A 32 -2.58 3.32 -22.02
CA PRO A 32 -3.14 2.94 -23.32
C PRO A 32 -2.27 1.93 -24.06
N GLU A 33 -2.88 1.04 -24.84
CA GLU A 33 -2.16 0.03 -25.62
C GLU A 33 -1.06 0.60 -26.52
N SER A 34 -1.34 1.73 -27.17
CA SER A 34 -0.39 2.43 -28.03
C SER A 34 0.87 2.95 -27.31
N ALA A 35 0.81 3.13 -25.99
CA ALA A 35 1.92 3.61 -25.17
C ALA A 35 2.65 2.46 -24.43
N ARG A 36 2.20 1.21 -24.58
CA ARG A 36 2.80 0.06 -23.90
C ARG A 36 4.01 -0.47 -24.66
N SER A 37 5.16 -0.47 -23.99
CA SER A 37 6.34 -1.25 -24.38
C SER A 37 6.42 -2.54 -23.58
N PHE A 38 7.25 -3.50 -24.01
CA PHE A 38 7.47 -4.74 -23.25
C PHE A 38 8.03 -4.44 -21.83
N PRO A 39 9.08 -3.61 -21.65
CA PRO A 39 9.56 -3.27 -20.31
C PRO A 39 8.50 -2.61 -19.43
N LEU A 40 7.75 -1.64 -19.97
CA LEU A 40 6.69 -0.97 -19.21
C LEU A 40 5.59 -1.97 -18.80
N SER A 41 5.18 -2.86 -19.70
CA SER A 41 4.18 -3.89 -19.40
C SER A 41 4.65 -4.86 -18.32
N HIS A 42 5.95 -5.19 -18.30
CA HIS A 42 6.53 -6.02 -17.25
C HIS A 42 6.45 -5.32 -15.88
N ILE A 43 6.91 -4.06 -15.81
CA ILE A 43 6.86 -3.25 -14.59
C ILE A 43 5.43 -3.11 -14.06
N LEU A 44 4.44 -2.88 -14.94
CA LEU A 44 3.04 -2.79 -14.54
C LEU A 44 2.52 -4.10 -13.92
N ARG A 45 2.95 -5.26 -14.41
CA ARG A 45 2.59 -6.57 -13.84
C ARG A 45 3.24 -6.78 -12.47
N GLU A 46 4.51 -6.40 -12.32
CA GLU A 46 5.20 -6.45 -11.03
C GLU A 46 4.53 -5.53 -10.00
N GLN A 47 4.16 -4.31 -10.40
CA GLN A 47 3.43 -3.37 -9.57
C GLN A 47 2.05 -3.92 -9.16
N ALA A 48 1.33 -4.54 -10.08
CA ALA A 48 0.04 -5.17 -9.81
C ALA A 48 0.18 -6.36 -8.83
N ALA A 49 1.17 -7.23 -9.04
CA ALA A 49 1.47 -8.34 -8.14
C ALA A 49 1.86 -7.85 -6.74
N MET A 50 2.68 -6.81 -6.65
CA MET A 50 3.04 -6.14 -5.40
C MET A 50 1.82 -5.60 -4.66
N ALA A 51 0.88 -4.94 -5.36
CA ALA A 51 -0.34 -4.43 -4.75
C ALA A 51 -1.22 -5.55 -4.17
N ILE A 52 -1.37 -6.65 -4.91
CA ILE A 52 -2.08 -7.85 -4.41
C ILE A 52 -1.38 -8.40 -3.16
N PHE A 53 -0.06 -8.54 -3.21
CA PHE A 53 0.73 -9.03 -2.07
C PHE A 53 0.55 -8.16 -0.82
N ILE A 54 0.65 -6.83 -0.95
CA ILE A 54 0.41 -5.88 0.15
C ILE A 54 -0.99 -6.06 0.71
N GLY A 55 -1.99 -6.21 -0.17
CA GLY A 55 -3.36 -6.43 0.27
C GLY A 55 -3.56 -7.75 1.02
N CYS A 56 -2.93 -8.83 0.56
CA CYS A 56 -2.88 -10.10 1.28
C CYS A 56 -2.19 -9.96 2.65
N MET A 57 -1.13 -9.17 2.77
CA MET A 57 -0.45 -8.91 4.04
C MET A 57 -1.33 -8.13 5.03
N PHE A 58 -2.15 -7.21 4.54
CA PHE A 58 -3.18 -6.55 5.36
C PHE A 58 -4.22 -7.57 5.87
N LEU A 59 -4.73 -8.44 5.01
CA LEU A 59 -5.66 -9.50 5.42
C LEU A 59 -5.00 -10.49 6.40
N TRP A 60 -3.72 -10.82 6.18
CA TRP A 60 -2.95 -11.66 7.09
C TRP A 60 -2.89 -11.05 8.50
N CYS A 61 -2.73 -9.72 8.61
CA CYS A 61 -2.77 -9.02 9.90
C CYS A 61 -4.12 -9.11 10.62
N ILE A 62 -5.22 -9.39 9.90
CA ILE A 62 -6.54 -9.65 10.49
C ILE A 62 -6.59 -11.06 11.06
N PHE A 63 -6.24 -12.07 10.26
CA PHE A 63 -6.28 -13.47 10.65
C PHE A 63 -5.26 -13.82 11.73
N ASN A 64 -4.12 -13.12 11.75
CA ASN A 64 -3.03 -13.30 12.71
C ASN A 64 -2.92 -12.12 13.66
N TYR A 65 -4.06 -11.57 14.10
CA TYR A 65 -4.11 -10.30 14.83
C TYR A 65 -3.12 -10.26 15.99
N GLU A 66 -3.05 -11.29 16.83
CA GLU A 66 -2.15 -11.28 18.00
C GLU A 66 -0.65 -11.33 17.64
N ARG A 67 -0.29 -11.82 16.44
CA ARG A 67 1.10 -11.91 15.94
C ARG A 67 1.43 -10.87 14.87
N ARG A 68 0.53 -9.92 14.63
CA ARG A 68 0.61 -8.98 13.50
C ARG A 68 1.72 -7.94 13.58
N ALA A 69 2.32 -7.74 14.76
CA ALA A 69 3.17 -6.59 15.04
C ALA A 69 4.32 -6.43 14.03
N SER A 70 5.06 -7.50 13.77
CA SER A 70 6.17 -7.46 12.80
C SER A 70 5.69 -7.12 11.39
N ALA A 71 4.65 -7.80 10.90
CA ALA A 71 4.08 -7.53 9.58
C ALA A 71 3.56 -6.09 9.45
N HIS A 72 2.92 -5.56 10.50
CA HIS A 72 2.46 -4.17 10.55
C HIS A 72 3.63 -3.19 10.41
N TYR A 73 4.72 -3.39 11.15
CA TYR A 73 5.89 -2.52 11.05
C TYR A 73 6.57 -2.60 9.68
N PHE A 74 6.67 -3.80 9.07
CA PHE A 74 7.19 -3.92 7.71
C PHE A 74 6.29 -3.24 6.68
N LEU A 75 4.95 -3.35 6.80
CA LEU A 75 4.02 -2.60 5.97
C LEU A 75 4.20 -1.09 6.14
N MET A 76 4.46 -0.61 7.37
CA MET A 76 4.72 0.80 7.66
C MET A 76 6.01 1.29 7.02
N VAL A 77 7.12 0.54 7.15
CA VAL A 77 8.40 0.85 6.48
C VAL A 77 8.23 0.85 4.97
N PHE A 78 7.55 -0.16 4.43
CA PHE A 78 7.29 -0.27 3.01
C PHE A 78 6.49 0.94 2.49
N ALA A 79 5.40 1.31 3.18
CA ALA A 79 4.59 2.47 2.83
C ALA A 79 5.38 3.78 2.92
N PHE A 80 6.27 3.92 3.90
CA PHE A 80 7.18 5.05 4.02
C PHE A 80 8.13 5.15 2.81
N LEU A 81 8.78 4.05 2.43
CA LEU A 81 9.69 4.03 1.28
C LEU A 81 8.94 4.38 -0.01
N LEU A 82 7.74 3.82 -0.21
CA LEU A 82 6.92 4.11 -1.38
C LEU A 82 6.53 5.59 -1.45
N ALA A 83 6.07 6.16 -0.33
CA ALA A 83 5.79 7.60 -0.26
C ALA A 83 7.04 8.44 -0.53
N GLY A 84 8.18 8.06 0.05
CA GLY A 84 9.46 8.74 -0.12
C GLY A 84 9.93 8.81 -1.57
N ILE A 85 9.83 7.69 -2.31
CA ILE A 85 10.16 7.64 -3.74
C ILE A 85 9.27 8.61 -4.54
N HIS A 86 7.96 8.63 -4.29
CA HIS A 86 7.06 9.53 -5.00
C HIS A 86 7.29 11.00 -4.63
N TRP A 87 7.66 11.30 -3.39
CA TRP A 87 8.06 12.65 -3.00
C TRP A 87 9.35 13.08 -3.71
N PHE A 88 10.33 12.17 -3.79
CA PHE A 88 11.56 12.42 -4.52
C PHE A 88 11.30 12.70 -6.01
N ASP A 89 10.47 11.91 -6.67
CA ASP A 89 10.12 12.12 -8.08
C ASP A 89 9.31 13.40 -8.31
N TYR A 90 8.41 13.76 -7.39
CA TYR A 90 7.71 15.05 -7.42
C TYR A 90 8.67 16.23 -7.30
N LEU A 91 9.63 16.19 -6.37
CA LEU A 91 10.60 17.25 -6.15
C LEU A 91 11.56 17.42 -7.34
N ASN A 92 11.79 16.36 -8.11
CA ASN A 92 12.54 16.41 -9.38
C ASN A 92 11.68 16.84 -10.59
N GLY A 93 10.39 17.15 -10.39
CA GLY A 93 9.49 17.61 -11.44
C GLY A 93 8.93 16.50 -12.35
N HIS A 94 9.10 15.23 -11.99
CA HIS A 94 8.62 14.08 -12.79
C HIS A 94 7.14 13.73 -12.53
N LEU A 95 6.61 14.12 -11.36
CA LEU A 95 5.25 13.81 -10.95
C LEU A 95 4.48 15.08 -10.57
N ASN A 96 3.15 14.99 -10.56
CA ASN A 96 2.31 15.96 -9.87
C ASN A 96 2.29 15.68 -8.36
N TRP A 97 1.90 16.66 -7.56
CA TRP A 97 1.89 16.55 -6.09
C TRP A 97 0.84 15.59 -5.52
N MET A 98 -0.16 15.17 -6.31
CA MET A 98 -1.18 14.21 -5.84
C MET A 98 -0.60 12.81 -5.71
N ALA A 99 0.31 12.41 -6.59
CA ALA A 99 0.96 11.10 -6.55
C ALA A 99 1.64 10.82 -5.19
N PRO A 100 2.55 11.67 -4.67
CA PRO A 100 3.12 11.46 -3.34
C PRO A 100 2.10 11.59 -2.21
N LEU A 101 1.08 12.45 -2.35
CA LEU A 101 0.03 12.57 -1.32
C LEU A 101 -0.73 11.25 -1.16
N TYR A 102 -1.20 10.64 -2.25
CA TYR A 102 -1.92 9.36 -2.19
C TYR A 102 -1.06 8.24 -1.58
N ASN A 103 0.23 8.21 -1.89
CA ASN A 103 1.16 7.22 -1.33
C ASN A 103 1.53 7.49 0.13
N THR A 104 1.34 8.71 0.64
CA THR A 104 1.58 9.06 2.05
C THR A 104 0.45 8.58 2.97
N VAL A 105 -0.79 8.47 2.46
CA VAL A 105 -1.97 8.12 3.27
C VAL A 105 -1.83 6.76 3.98
N PRO A 106 -1.47 5.65 3.31
CA PRO A 106 -1.30 4.36 3.98
C PRO A 106 -0.25 4.40 5.10
N PHE A 107 0.87 5.12 4.89
CA PHE A 107 1.92 5.28 5.89
C PHE A 107 1.39 6.00 7.15
N VAL A 108 0.71 7.14 6.98
CA VAL A 108 0.15 7.90 8.11
C VAL A 108 -0.86 7.05 8.88
N VAL A 109 -1.74 6.35 8.17
CA VAL A 109 -2.74 5.46 8.80
C VAL A 109 -2.05 4.35 9.63
N LEU A 110 -1.02 3.71 9.09
CA LEU A 110 -0.24 2.69 9.79
C LEU A 110 0.45 3.24 11.04
N VAL A 111 1.09 4.41 10.95
CA VAL A 111 1.71 5.08 12.11
C VAL A 111 0.68 5.36 13.21
N LEU A 112 -0.48 5.90 12.85
CA LEU A 112 -1.55 6.20 13.82
C LEU A 112 -2.06 4.93 14.50
N MET A 113 -2.14 3.81 13.78
CA MET A 113 -2.46 2.51 14.36
C MET A 113 -1.39 2.04 15.34
N ALA A 114 -0.10 2.19 15.00
CA ALA A 114 1.02 1.78 15.84
C ALA A 114 1.12 2.60 17.14
N VAL A 115 0.98 3.93 17.07
CA VAL A 115 1.03 4.81 18.26
C VAL A 115 -0.06 4.43 19.26
N LYS A 116 -1.28 4.17 18.77
CA LYS A 116 -2.41 3.73 19.61
C LYS A 116 -2.28 2.28 20.10
N MET A 117 -1.39 1.47 19.51
CA MET A 117 -1.06 0.14 20.03
C MET A 117 -0.11 0.23 21.22
N LYS A 118 0.90 1.11 21.16
CA LYS A 118 1.91 1.27 22.22
C LYS A 118 1.33 1.85 23.51
N SER A 119 0.43 2.83 23.41
CA SER A 119 -0.16 3.52 24.58
C SER A 119 -1.00 2.63 25.52
N ARG A 120 -1.23 1.36 25.18
CA ARG A 120 -1.96 0.37 26.00
C ARG A 120 -1.08 -0.74 26.54
N ALA A 121 0.14 -0.89 26.04
CA ALA A 121 1.10 -1.83 26.63
C ALA A 121 1.78 -1.21 27.88
N GLU A 122 1.68 0.11 28.03
CA GLU A 122 2.27 0.90 29.12
C GLU A 122 1.24 1.27 30.22
N VAL A 123 0.02 0.72 30.15
CA VAL A 123 -1.07 0.86 31.16
C VAL A 123 -1.45 -0.53 31.66
#